data_AF-V2J864-F1
#
_entry.id   AF-V2J864-F1
#
_cell.length_a   1.000
_cell.length_b   1.000
_cell.length_c   1.000
_cell.angle_alpha   90.00
_cell.angle_beta   90.00
_cell.angle_gamma   90.00
#
_symmetry.space_group_name_H-M   'P 1'
#
loop_
_entity.id
_entity.type
_entity.pdbx_description
1 polymer ?
#
loop_
_entity_poly.entity_id
_entity_poly.type
_entity_poly.pdbx_seq_one_letter_code
_entity_poly.pdbx_strand_id
1 'polypeptide(L)'
;MAPSALRTRVYVDGYNFYYGCLKGTCYKWLDLFQLFSQQVLPSILVQRAGVPCRSELLPEAIQYFTARIIETAAKAADSVSSQARYHSALRKLHDGRIRIVEGYYSLTKVRMPRIDEACPGRWPRDCDRVPVWKLEEKQSDVNLALHAYHDAASDQIDQAVIVSNDTDLMPALRMIRAHTKVIVGLVIPTLDRQRLPNADLAAHCHWVRRHLTVEELAASQLPRVIHGGKKPTVKPDSWHAHPELFEEALQLATAVRGSRSAAFQWFDAPSPYLGGQTPISLMTTEAGLRQVIAYMRTWTAERSRCLGGPD
;
A
#
# COMPACT_ATOMS: atom_id res chain seq x y z
N MET A 1 29.92 21.17 9.79
CA MET A 1 29.45 20.18 10.79
C MET A 1 28.56 19.19 10.06
N ALA A 2 28.71 17.88 10.31
CA ALA A 2 27.78 16.90 9.76
C ALA A 2 26.37 17.20 10.30
N PRO A 3 25.30 17.06 9.47
CA PRO A 3 23.94 17.25 9.95
C PRO A 3 23.66 16.27 11.10
N SER A 4 23.04 16.77 12.17
CA SER A 4 22.68 15.91 13.31
C SER A 4 21.61 14.89 12.88
N ALA A 5 21.71 13.67 13.37
CA ALA A 5 20.78 12.59 13.04
C ALA A 5 19.60 12.58 14.02
N LEU A 6 18.38 12.39 13.51
CA LEU A 6 17.16 12.22 14.31
C LEU A 6 16.77 10.74 14.31
N ARG A 7 16.71 10.13 15.49
CA ARG A 7 16.15 8.78 15.67
C ARG A 7 14.68 8.79 15.23
N THR A 8 14.38 8.18 14.09
CA THR A 8 13.10 8.34 13.38
C THR A 8 12.34 7.02 13.33
N ARG A 9 11.05 7.08 13.63
CA ARG A 9 10.06 6.03 13.30
C ARG A 9 8.92 6.59 12.47
N VAL A 10 8.37 5.75 11.61
CA VAL A 10 7.25 6.03 10.71
C VAL A 10 6.06 5.19 11.14
N TYR A 11 4.94 5.85 11.44
CA TYR A 11 3.69 5.26 11.87
C TYR A 11 2.71 5.32 10.71
N VAL A 12 2.43 4.18 10.11
CA VAL A 12 1.62 4.07 8.89
C VAL A 12 0.23 3.57 9.24
N ASP A 13 -0.76 4.41 9.00
CA ASP A 13 -2.17 4.02 9.00
C ASP A 13 -2.48 3.25 7.73
N GLY A 14 -2.62 1.93 7.84
CA GLY A 14 -2.79 1.05 6.71
C GLY A 14 -4.09 1.27 5.93
N TYR A 15 -5.15 1.79 6.56
CA TYR A 15 -6.42 2.05 5.88
C TYR A 15 -6.38 3.35 5.13
N ASN A 16 -5.96 4.43 5.82
CA ASN A 16 -5.82 5.72 5.18
C ASN A 16 -4.82 5.64 4.02
N PHE A 17 -3.72 4.89 4.20
CA PHE A 17 -2.76 4.60 3.14
C PHE A 17 -3.36 3.80 1.98
N TYR A 18 -4.03 2.67 2.27
CA TYR A 18 -4.63 1.85 1.22
C TYR A 18 -5.66 2.62 0.41
N TYR A 19 -6.64 3.27 1.07
CA TYR A 19 -7.72 3.99 0.39
C TYR A 19 -7.28 5.31 -0.22
N GLY A 20 -6.16 5.88 0.22
CA GLY A 20 -5.68 7.16 -0.26
C GLY A 20 -4.74 7.07 -1.47
N CYS A 21 -3.87 6.04 -1.55
CA CYS A 21 -2.90 5.95 -2.65
C CYS A 21 -2.69 4.56 -3.27
N LEU A 22 -3.28 3.48 -2.73
CA LEU A 22 -3.10 2.12 -3.28
C LEU A 22 -4.35 1.52 -3.93
N LYS A 23 -5.54 1.87 -3.45
CA LYS A 23 -6.79 1.31 -3.96
C LYS A 23 -6.99 1.74 -5.41
N GLY A 24 -7.22 0.75 -6.28
CA GLY A 24 -7.38 0.98 -7.72
C GLY A 24 -6.06 1.10 -8.48
N THR A 25 -4.90 1.00 -7.81
CA THR A 25 -3.59 1.02 -8.45
C THR A 25 -2.96 -0.37 -8.49
N CYS A 26 -1.93 -0.54 -9.32
CA CYS A 26 -1.10 -1.75 -9.40
C CYS A 26 0.05 -1.76 -8.36
N TYR A 27 0.13 -0.73 -7.51
CA TYR A 27 1.23 -0.52 -6.56
C TYR A 27 0.98 -1.11 -5.17
N LYS A 28 -0.02 -1.99 -5.01
CA LYS A 28 -0.35 -2.65 -3.74
C LYS A 28 0.81 -3.49 -3.17
N TRP A 29 1.72 -3.98 -4.02
CA TRP A 29 2.90 -4.77 -3.63
C TRP A 29 4.07 -3.86 -3.21
N LEU A 30 3.79 -2.92 -2.32
CA LEU A 30 4.69 -1.82 -1.97
C LEU A 30 5.67 -2.18 -0.85
N ASP A 31 6.93 -1.85 -1.05
CA ASP A 31 7.97 -1.86 -0.03
C ASP A 31 7.92 -0.57 0.78
N LEU A 32 7.27 -0.62 1.94
CA LEU A 32 7.13 0.54 2.83
C LEU A 32 8.49 1.04 3.32
N PHE A 33 9.42 0.14 3.64
CA PHE A 33 10.72 0.56 4.15
C PHE A 33 11.53 1.27 3.06
N GLN A 34 11.53 0.76 1.83
CA GLN A 34 12.16 1.41 0.69
C GLN A 34 11.50 2.76 0.37
N LEU A 35 10.16 2.82 0.35
CA LEU A 35 9.42 4.07 0.12
C LEU A 35 9.88 5.16 1.09
N PHE A 36 9.87 4.89 2.39
CA PHE A 36 10.22 5.92 3.36
C PHE A 36 11.73 6.20 3.42
N SER A 37 12.57 5.18 3.35
CA SER A 37 14.02 5.34 3.50
C SER A 37 14.70 5.95 2.27
N GLN A 38 14.22 5.68 1.05
CA GLN A 38 14.86 6.08 -0.19
C GLN A 38 14.14 7.22 -0.91
N GLN A 39 12.81 7.31 -0.80
CA GLN A 39 12.03 8.31 -1.51
C GLN A 39 11.58 9.43 -0.57
N VAL A 40 10.85 9.08 0.50
CA VAL A 40 10.13 10.08 1.29
C VAL A 40 11.04 10.90 2.18
N LEU A 41 11.73 10.27 3.13
CA LEU A 41 12.52 11.01 4.13
C LEU A 41 13.67 11.81 3.51
N PRO A 42 14.40 11.31 2.48
CA PRO A 42 15.43 12.10 1.82
C PRO A 42 14.92 13.37 1.12
N SER A 43 13.63 13.41 0.75
CA SER A 43 13.02 14.58 0.09
C SER A 43 12.61 15.70 1.07
N ILE A 44 12.67 15.45 2.39
CA ILE A 44 12.20 16.39 3.41
C ILE A 44 13.39 17.08 4.08
N LEU A 45 13.41 18.42 4.03
CA LEU A 45 14.31 19.22 4.85
C LEU A 45 13.73 19.34 6.26
N VAL A 46 14.34 18.65 7.22
CA VAL A 46 14.01 18.77 8.64
C VAL A 46 15.07 19.60 9.34
N GLN A 47 14.66 20.49 10.24
CA GLN A 47 15.57 21.30 11.05
C GLN A 47 15.25 21.16 12.54
N ARG A 48 16.29 21.11 13.37
CA ARG A 48 16.19 21.22 14.83
C ARG A 48 17.01 22.43 15.26
N ALA A 49 16.35 23.41 15.89
CA ALA A 49 16.97 24.68 16.29
C ALA A 49 17.72 25.40 15.14
N GLY A 50 17.13 25.41 13.94
CA GLY A 50 17.71 26.07 12.76
C GLY A 50 18.83 25.28 12.06
N VAL A 51 19.23 24.12 12.58
CA VAL A 51 20.27 23.27 11.98
C VAL A 51 19.61 22.14 11.17
N PRO A 52 19.99 21.93 9.90
CA PRO A 52 19.54 20.79 9.12
C PRO A 52 19.89 19.46 9.76
N CYS A 53 18.91 18.56 9.80
CA CYS A 53 19.02 17.23 10.38
C CYS A 53 18.71 16.16 9.34
N ARG A 54 19.31 14.98 9.49
CA ARG A 54 18.96 13.80 8.70
C ARG A 54 18.10 12.85 9.53
N SER A 55 17.07 12.26 8.93
CA SER A 55 16.31 11.18 9.57
C SER A 55 17.11 9.88 9.54
N GLU A 56 17.32 9.26 10.70
CA GLU A 56 17.92 7.94 10.87
C GLU A 56 16.86 6.94 11.32
N LEU A 57 16.56 5.95 10.49
CA LEU A 57 15.53 4.95 10.76
C LEU A 57 16.02 3.89 11.76
N LEU A 58 15.33 3.78 12.89
CA LEU A 58 15.60 2.83 13.98
C LEU A 58 15.26 1.36 13.61
N PRO A 59 15.60 0.36 14.46
CA PRO A 59 14.88 -0.91 14.47
C PRO A 59 13.37 -0.69 14.64
N GLU A 60 12.56 -1.54 14.02
CA GLU A 60 11.11 -1.32 13.88
C GLU A 60 10.77 0.09 13.33
N ALA A 61 11.61 0.56 12.39
CA ALA A 61 11.50 1.85 11.70
C ALA A 61 10.09 2.15 11.21
N ILE A 62 9.40 1.15 10.67
CA ILE A 62 8.04 1.28 10.18
C ILE A 62 7.11 0.50 11.11
N GLN A 63 6.15 1.19 11.71
CA GLN A 63 5.04 0.57 12.43
C GLN A 63 3.79 0.68 11.56
N TYR A 64 3.34 -0.45 11.02
CA TYR A 64 2.21 -0.55 10.11
C TYR A 64 0.96 -1.00 10.86
N PHE A 65 -0.01 -0.10 11.02
CA PHE A 65 -1.26 -0.33 11.76
C PHE A 65 -2.35 -0.73 10.77
N THR A 66 -2.98 -1.89 10.98
CA THR A 66 -3.97 -2.42 10.04
C THR A 66 -4.89 -3.41 10.75
N ALA A 67 -5.86 -3.99 10.05
CA ALA A 67 -6.65 -5.10 10.56
C ALA A 67 -6.75 -6.21 9.50
N ARG A 68 -6.76 -7.46 9.96
CA ARG A 68 -6.83 -8.63 9.07
C ARG A 68 -8.20 -8.71 8.43
N ILE A 69 -8.24 -8.74 7.09
CA ILE A 69 -9.48 -8.90 6.32
C ILE A 69 -10.16 -10.19 6.76
N ILE A 70 -11.45 -10.09 7.10
CA ILE A 70 -12.30 -11.24 7.38
C ILE A 70 -12.95 -11.73 6.09
N GLU A 71 -13.08 -13.05 5.95
CA GLU A 71 -13.59 -13.71 4.74
C GLU A 71 -15.01 -13.23 4.38
N THR A 72 -15.89 -13.08 5.38
CA THR A 72 -17.27 -12.62 5.21
C THR A 72 -17.40 -11.18 4.71
N ALA A 73 -16.31 -10.41 4.71
CA ALA A 73 -16.26 -9.05 4.21
C ALA A 73 -15.27 -8.85 3.05
N ALA A 74 -14.69 -9.95 2.54
CA ALA A 74 -13.74 -9.89 1.44
C ALA A 74 -14.46 -9.42 0.16
N LYS A 75 -13.88 -8.42 -0.52
CA LYS A 75 -14.42 -7.88 -1.79
C LYS A 75 -14.08 -8.74 -2.99
N ALA A 76 -12.97 -9.48 -2.92
CA ALA A 76 -12.50 -10.42 -3.93
C ALA A 76 -12.06 -11.72 -3.26
N ALA A 77 -12.17 -12.84 -3.99
CA ALA A 77 -11.88 -14.19 -3.50
C ALA A 77 -10.47 -14.34 -2.91
N ASP A 78 -9.49 -13.58 -3.41
CA ASP A 78 -8.10 -13.63 -2.98
C ASP A 78 -7.71 -12.50 -2.00
N SER A 79 -8.66 -11.72 -1.48
CA SER A 79 -8.35 -10.56 -0.62
C SER A 79 -7.60 -10.96 0.65
N VAL A 80 -8.09 -11.99 1.34
CA VAL A 80 -7.51 -12.49 2.60
C VAL A 80 -6.11 -13.05 2.35
N SER A 81 -5.96 -13.88 1.31
CA SER A 81 -4.68 -14.50 0.97
C SER A 81 -3.66 -13.47 0.47
N SER A 82 -4.10 -12.47 -0.30
CA SER A 82 -3.26 -11.38 -0.79
C SER A 82 -2.72 -10.50 0.34
N GLN A 83 -3.56 -10.12 1.31
CA GLN A 83 -3.11 -9.38 2.48
C GLN A 83 -2.12 -10.20 3.31
N ALA A 84 -2.42 -11.49 3.57
CA ALA A 84 -1.52 -12.37 4.31
C ALA A 84 -0.15 -12.52 3.61
N ARG A 85 -0.14 -12.65 2.28
CA ARG A 85 1.08 -12.65 1.46
C ARG A 85 1.84 -11.34 1.61
N TYR A 86 1.17 -10.20 1.58
CA TYR A 86 1.80 -8.90 1.75
C TYR A 86 2.42 -8.72 3.15
N HIS A 87 1.69 -9.05 4.21
CA HIS A 87 2.24 -8.98 5.57
C HIS A 87 3.43 -9.94 5.74
N SER A 88 3.37 -11.14 5.14
CA SER A 88 4.49 -12.07 5.12
C SER A 88 5.69 -11.52 4.34
N ALA A 89 5.46 -10.83 3.22
CA ALA A 89 6.51 -10.23 2.40
C ALA A 89 7.25 -9.14 3.16
N LEU A 90 6.52 -8.21 3.79
CA LEU A 90 7.10 -7.14 4.60
C LEU A 90 7.96 -7.70 5.74
N ARG A 91 7.45 -8.69 6.49
CA ARG A 91 8.19 -9.31 7.60
C ARG A 91 9.45 -10.05 7.12
N LYS A 92 9.42 -10.70 5.95
CA LYS A 92 10.54 -11.49 5.44
C LYS A 92 11.68 -10.63 4.88
N LEU A 93 11.34 -9.62 4.07
CA LEU A 93 12.35 -8.80 3.41
C LEU A 93 13.04 -7.84 4.38
N HIS A 94 12.28 -7.34 5.35
CA HIS A 94 12.68 -6.27 6.27
C HIS A 94 12.59 -6.75 7.72
N ASP A 95 13.14 -7.94 7.99
CA ASP A 95 13.12 -8.54 9.33
C ASP A 95 13.71 -7.56 10.37
N GLY A 96 13.00 -7.37 11.48
CA GLY A 96 13.34 -6.38 12.51
C GLY A 96 13.22 -4.89 12.12
N ARG A 97 12.83 -4.55 10.89
CA ARG A 97 12.65 -3.14 10.44
C ARG A 97 11.19 -2.73 10.31
N ILE A 98 10.28 -3.68 10.07
CA ILE A 98 8.84 -3.41 9.98
C ILE A 98 8.09 -4.20 11.06
N ARG A 99 7.33 -3.48 11.88
CA ARG A 99 6.39 -4.05 12.84
C ARG A 99 4.97 -3.86 12.33
N ILE A 100 4.19 -4.94 12.31
CA ILE A 100 2.77 -4.90 11.93
C ILE A 100 1.94 -5.02 13.21
N VAL A 101 1.09 -4.03 13.48
CA VAL A 101 0.18 -4.00 14.62
C VAL A 101 -1.24 -4.18 14.10
N GLU A 102 -1.86 -5.30 14.48
CA GLU A 102 -3.16 -5.70 13.94
C GLU A 102 -4.28 -5.35 14.94
N GLY A 103 -5.21 -4.49 14.54
CA GLY A 103 -6.56 -4.41 15.09
C GLY A 103 -7.45 -5.52 14.55
N TYR A 104 -8.77 -5.31 14.59
CA TYR A 104 -9.74 -6.32 14.13
C TYR A 104 -10.95 -5.69 13.46
N TYR A 105 -11.67 -6.49 12.67
CA TYR A 105 -12.95 -6.09 12.12
C TYR A 105 -14.10 -6.54 13.02
N SER A 106 -15.06 -5.64 13.21
CA SER A 106 -16.34 -5.91 13.85
C SER A 106 -17.42 -5.92 12.78
N LEU A 107 -17.99 -7.10 12.51
CA LEU A 107 -19.15 -7.26 11.63
C LEU A 107 -20.39 -7.45 12.50
N THR A 108 -21.30 -6.47 12.46
CA THR A 108 -22.52 -6.48 13.29
C THR A 108 -23.76 -6.23 12.45
N LYS A 109 -24.90 -6.80 12.86
CA LYS A 109 -26.22 -6.46 12.32
C LYS A 109 -26.74 -5.26 13.09
N VAL A 110 -27.01 -4.16 12.41
CA VAL A 110 -27.51 -2.92 13.01
C VAL A 110 -28.70 -2.39 12.20
N ARG A 111 -29.48 -1.49 12.79
CA ARG A 111 -30.56 -0.79 12.08
C ARG A 111 -30.17 0.66 11.83
N MET A 112 -29.94 1.00 10.56
CA MET A 112 -29.53 2.34 10.14
C MET A 112 -30.69 3.09 9.46
N PRO A 113 -30.77 4.43 9.63
CA PRO A 113 -31.70 5.27 8.89
C PRO A 113 -31.55 5.07 7.38
N ARG A 114 -32.67 4.83 6.69
CA ARG A 114 -32.75 4.81 5.22
C ARG A 114 -32.82 6.25 4.72
N ILE A 115 -32.05 6.56 3.68
CA ILE A 115 -32.15 7.86 3.00
C ILE A 115 -33.52 7.92 2.30
N ASP A 116 -34.28 8.98 2.58
CA ASP A 116 -35.53 9.27 1.90
C ASP A 116 -35.23 10.03 0.60
N GLU A 117 -35.32 9.36 -0.55
CA GLU A 117 -35.04 9.98 -1.85
C GLU A 117 -36.05 11.08 -2.20
N ALA A 118 -37.29 11.01 -1.69
CA ALA A 118 -38.30 12.03 -1.90
C ALA A 118 -38.08 13.26 -0.99
N CYS A 119 -37.38 13.08 0.15
CA CYS A 119 -37.01 14.16 1.05
C CYS A 119 -35.57 13.99 1.57
N PRO A 120 -34.53 14.28 0.75
CA PRO A 120 -33.12 14.05 1.13
C PRO A 120 -32.66 14.87 2.34
N GLY A 121 -33.34 15.98 2.64
CA GLY A 121 -33.07 16.83 3.80
C GLY A 121 -33.72 16.36 5.11
N ARG A 122 -34.49 15.27 5.09
CA ARG A 122 -35.08 14.69 6.30
C ARG A 122 -33.95 14.24 7.23
N TRP A 123 -34.07 14.59 8.51
CA TRP A 123 -33.05 14.25 9.50
C TRP A 123 -33.01 12.73 9.70
N PRO A 124 -31.82 12.11 9.89
CA PRO A 124 -31.71 10.65 10.05
C PRO A 124 -32.54 10.07 11.19
N ARG A 125 -32.84 10.86 12.24
CA ARG A 125 -33.70 10.42 13.36
C ARG A 125 -35.16 10.22 12.98
N ASP A 126 -35.61 10.88 11.91
CA ASP A 126 -37.00 10.90 11.44
C ASP A 126 -37.21 9.93 10.26
N CYS A 127 -36.18 9.19 9.85
CA CYS A 127 -36.25 8.22 8.77
C CYS A 127 -36.55 6.80 9.26
N ASP A 128 -37.18 6.01 8.39
CA ASP A 128 -37.33 4.57 8.60
C ASP A 128 -35.96 3.90 8.77
N ARG A 129 -35.89 2.89 9.64
CA ARG A 129 -34.64 2.15 9.87
C ARG A 129 -34.65 0.78 9.23
N VAL A 130 -33.63 0.48 8.42
CA VAL A 130 -33.45 -0.80 7.73
C VAL A 130 -32.30 -1.61 8.35
N PRO A 131 -32.42 -2.96 8.40
CA PRO A 131 -31.32 -3.82 8.86
C PRO A 131 -30.18 -3.79 7.85
N VAL A 132 -28.96 -3.55 8.34
CA VAL A 132 -27.73 -3.52 7.54
C VAL A 132 -26.62 -4.28 8.25
N TRP A 133 -25.70 -4.83 7.45
CA TRP A 133 -24.41 -5.31 7.96
C TRP A 133 -23.45 -4.13 8.06
N LYS A 134 -23.02 -3.83 9.28
CA LYS A 134 -22.02 -2.79 9.55
C LYS A 134 -20.68 -3.47 9.78
N LEU A 135 -19.76 -3.23 8.86
CA LEU A 135 -18.37 -3.62 8.99
C LEU A 135 -17.55 -2.42 9.45
N GLU A 136 -16.92 -2.54 10.61
CA GLU A 136 -16.04 -1.49 11.15
C GLU A 136 -14.68 -2.08 11.46
N GLU A 137 -13.65 -1.33 11.09
CA GLU A 137 -12.30 -1.53 11.61
C GLU A 137 -12.25 -1.00 13.05
N LYS A 138 -11.52 -1.69 13.93
CA LYS A 138 -11.37 -1.30 15.33
C LYS A 138 -9.92 -1.43 15.76
N GLN A 139 -9.53 -0.48 16.61
CA GLN A 139 -8.25 -0.37 17.32
C GLN A 139 -7.05 0.08 16.49
N SER A 140 -7.07 0.13 15.15
CA SER A 140 -5.88 0.57 14.39
C SER A 140 -5.47 2.00 14.73
N ASP A 141 -6.40 2.95 14.73
CA ASP A 141 -6.11 4.37 15.02
C ASP A 141 -5.68 4.58 16.47
N VAL A 142 -6.36 3.90 17.40
CA VAL A 142 -6.02 3.93 18.84
C VAL A 142 -4.61 3.35 19.07
N ASN A 143 -4.29 2.23 18.43
CA ASN A 143 -2.97 1.62 18.54
C ASN A 143 -1.89 2.55 17.97
N LEU A 144 -2.15 3.18 16.82
CA LEU A 144 -1.22 4.14 16.19
C LEU A 144 -0.95 5.31 17.13
N ALA A 145 -2.01 5.95 17.62
CA ALA A 145 -1.93 7.07 18.55
C ALA A 145 -1.14 6.72 19.81
N LEU A 146 -1.44 5.57 20.43
CA LEU A 146 -0.78 5.12 21.66
C LEU A 146 0.70 4.80 21.44
N HIS A 147 1.06 4.12 20.35
CA HIS A 147 2.46 3.77 20.08
C HIS A 147 3.28 5.03 19.75
N ALA A 148 2.75 5.93 18.92
CA ALA A 148 3.43 7.18 18.58
C ALA A 148 3.64 8.06 19.83
N TYR A 149 2.62 8.19 20.67
CA TYR A 149 2.73 8.94 21.92
C TYR A 149 3.70 8.30 22.91
N HIS A 150 3.59 6.98 23.12
CA HIS A 150 4.48 6.24 24.02
C HIS A 150 5.95 6.37 23.62
N ASP A 151 6.27 6.17 22.34
CA ASP A 151 7.64 6.27 21.84
C ASP A 151 8.21 7.67 22.01
N ALA A 152 7.36 8.70 21.83
CA ALA A 152 7.76 10.09 22.03
C ALA A 152 7.94 10.46 23.50
N ALA A 153 6.99 10.06 24.37
CA ALA A 153 7.01 10.36 25.80
C ALA A 153 8.12 9.61 26.54
N SER A 154 8.53 8.46 26.02
CA SER A 154 9.58 7.61 26.61
C SER A 154 10.97 7.86 25.99
N ASP A 155 11.15 8.97 25.26
CA ASP A 155 12.41 9.39 24.64
C ASP A 155 13.06 8.32 23.72
N GLN A 156 12.25 7.47 23.10
CA GLN A 156 12.74 6.44 22.18
C GLN A 156 13.09 6.99 20.79
N ILE A 157 12.46 8.10 20.43
CA ILE A 157 12.57 8.73 19.11
C ILE A 157 12.82 10.23 19.25
N ASP A 158 13.50 10.80 18.26
CA ASP A 158 13.61 12.24 18.07
C ASP A 158 12.58 12.77 17.07
N GLN A 159 12.09 11.90 16.19
CA GLN A 159 11.12 12.22 15.15
C GLN A 159 10.08 11.12 15.00
N ALA A 160 8.81 11.53 15.01
CA ALA A 160 7.65 10.70 14.66
C ALA A 160 7.11 11.15 13.31
N VAL A 161 7.10 10.25 12.33
CA VAL A 161 6.49 10.51 11.01
C VAL A 161 5.17 9.78 10.93
N ILE A 162 4.08 10.54 10.91
CA ILE A 162 2.72 10.01 10.86
C ILE A 162 2.25 9.99 9.42
N VAL A 163 1.78 8.83 8.96
CA VAL A 163 1.31 8.65 7.58
C VAL A 163 -0.18 8.36 7.62
N SER A 164 -0.96 9.43 7.64
CA SER A 164 -2.42 9.41 7.64
C SER A 164 -2.96 10.80 7.27
N ASN A 165 -4.26 10.88 6.96
CA ASN A 165 -5.03 12.12 6.89
C ASN A 165 -6.25 12.05 7.83
N ASP A 166 -6.23 11.16 8.81
CA ASP A 166 -7.31 10.99 9.78
C ASP A 166 -7.21 12.04 10.88
N THR A 167 -8.30 12.76 11.11
CA THR A 167 -8.42 13.76 12.17
C THR A 167 -8.47 13.16 13.55
N ASP A 168 -8.83 11.89 13.69
CA ASP A 168 -8.91 11.20 14.98
C ASP A 168 -7.53 11.05 15.66
N LEU A 169 -6.45 11.23 14.90
CA LEU A 169 -5.08 11.27 15.41
C LEU A 169 -4.67 12.62 16.01
N MET A 170 -5.43 13.69 15.76
CA MET A 170 -5.13 15.04 16.23
C MET A 170 -4.86 15.13 17.75
N PRO A 171 -5.64 14.48 18.64
CA PRO A 171 -5.36 14.52 20.07
C PRO A 171 -3.98 13.98 20.42
N ALA A 172 -3.54 12.90 19.76
CA ALA A 172 -2.22 12.32 19.98
C ALA A 172 -1.11 13.26 19.51
N LEU A 173 -1.24 13.87 18.32
CA LEU A 173 -0.25 14.83 17.81
C LEU A 173 -0.13 16.04 18.73
N ARG A 174 -1.27 16.55 19.21
CA ARG A 174 -1.31 17.65 20.18
C ARG A 174 -0.58 17.28 21.47
N MET A 175 -0.79 16.08 22.00
CA MET A 175 -0.09 15.62 23.21
C MET A 175 1.42 15.45 22.98
N ILE A 176 1.84 14.88 21.85
CA ILE A 176 3.27 14.78 21.51
C ILE A 176 3.90 16.18 21.45
N ARG A 177 3.25 17.11 20.76
CA ARG A 177 3.69 18.51 20.64
C ARG A 177 3.77 19.25 21.97
N ALA A 178 2.84 19.01 22.89
CA ALA A 178 2.75 19.71 24.16
C ALA A 178 3.70 19.15 25.23
N HIS A 179 3.97 17.85 25.19
CA HIS A 179 4.65 17.16 26.29
C HIS A 179 6.03 16.58 25.93
N THR A 180 6.48 16.71 24.68
CA THR A 180 7.75 16.13 24.23
C THR A 180 8.53 17.10 23.33
N LYS A 181 9.81 16.79 23.09
CA LYS A 181 10.68 17.51 22.13
C LYS A 181 10.71 16.85 20.75
N VAL A 182 9.82 15.88 20.52
CA VAL A 182 9.81 15.08 19.30
C VAL A 182 9.31 15.91 18.11
N ILE A 183 10.05 15.84 17.02
CA ILE A 183 9.65 16.45 15.76
C ILE A 183 8.57 15.57 15.13
N VAL A 184 7.34 16.08 15.10
CA VAL A 184 6.22 15.46 14.38
C VAL A 184 6.25 15.85 12.91
N GLY A 185 6.35 14.87 12.02
CA GLY A 185 6.14 14.99 10.59
C GLY A 185 4.85 14.32 10.14
N LEU A 186 4.20 14.86 9.11
CA LEU A 186 2.96 14.31 8.57
C LEU A 186 3.13 14.03 7.07
N VAL A 187 2.77 12.83 6.63
CA VAL A 187 2.71 12.45 5.22
C VAL A 187 1.26 12.08 4.89
N ILE A 188 0.64 12.85 4.01
CA ILE A 188 -0.71 12.58 3.53
C ILE A 188 -0.64 11.52 2.43
N PRO A 189 -1.20 10.31 2.62
CA PRO A 189 -1.09 9.25 1.64
C PRO A 189 -2.15 9.43 0.54
N THR A 190 -1.97 10.44 -0.31
CA THR A 190 -2.79 10.66 -1.51
C THR A 190 -1.88 10.71 -2.74
N LEU A 191 -2.39 10.22 -3.86
CA LEU A 191 -1.85 10.53 -5.18
C LEU A 191 -2.51 11.83 -5.67
N ASP A 192 -1.74 12.72 -6.29
CA ASP A 192 -2.19 13.94 -6.99
C ASP A 192 -3.25 14.80 -6.30
N ARG A 193 -2.93 15.43 -5.16
CA ARG A 193 -3.68 16.55 -4.52
C ARG A 193 -5.21 16.42 -4.35
N GLN A 194 -5.82 15.27 -4.64
CA GLN A 194 -7.27 15.07 -4.59
C GLN A 194 -7.80 15.12 -3.15
N ARG A 195 -6.93 14.86 -2.17
CA ARG A 195 -7.20 15.06 -0.74
C ARG A 195 -6.34 16.19 -0.21
N LEU A 196 -6.99 17.30 0.13
CA LEU A 196 -6.31 18.39 0.83
C LEU A 196 -5.94 17.91 2.24
N PRO A 197 -4.73 18.26 2.73
CA PRO A 197 -4.38 18.03 4.13
C PRO A 197 -5.43 18.70 5.03
N ASN A 198 -5.89 18.00 6.06
CA ASN A 198 -6.73 18.64 7.05
C ASN A 198 -5.92 19.74 7.78
N ALA A 199 -6.42 20.98 7.75
CA ALA A 199 -5.71 22.14 8.28
C ALA A 199 -5.42 22.01 9.79
N ASP A 200 -6.35 21.41 10.53
CA ASP A 200 -6.22 21.23 11.98
C ASP A 200 -5.17 20.16 12.30
N LEU A 201 -5.11 19.08 11.51
CA LEU A 201 -4.09 18.04 11.66
C LEU A 201 -2.70 18.59 11.36
N ALA A 202 -2.57 19.37 10.28
CA ALA A 202 -1.32 19.99 9.85
C ALA A 202 -0.76 21.00 10.89
N ALA A 203 -1.64 21.70 11.61
CA ALA A 203 -1.24 22.67 12.64
C ALA A 203 -0.45 22.07 13.81
N HIS A 204 -0.60 20.76 14.04
CA HIS A 204 0.11 20.02 15.09
C HIS A 204 1.39 19.32 14.58
N CYS A 205 1.86 19.64 13.37
CA CYS A 205 3.05 19.05 12.78
C CYS A 205 4.13 20.12 12.52
N HIS A 206 5.40 19.71 12.59
CA HIS A 206 6.53 20.59 12.26
C HIS A 206 6.74 20.69 10.75
N TRP A 207 6.35 19.65 10.01
CA TRP A 207 6.36 19.64 8.55
C TRP A 207 5.26 18.72 8.04
N VAL A 208 4.80 19.01 6.82
CA VAL A 208 3.75 18.25 6.15
C VAL A 208 4.16 17.99 4.70
N ARG A 209 4.20 16.72 4.34
CA ARG A 209 4.25 16.27 2.95
C ARG A 209 2.84 15.99 2.46
N ARG A 210 2.41 16.74 1.44
CA ARG A 210 1.00 16.78 1.02
C ARG A 210 0.55 15.65 0.10
N HIS A 211 1.47 14.89 -0.49
CA HIS A 211 1.18 13.80 -1.41
C HIS A 211 2.39 12.89 -1.59
N LEU A 212 2.12 11.68 -2.10
CA LEU A 212 3.11 10.77 -2.68
C LEU A 212 2.98 10.82 -4.20
N THR A 213 4.03 10.46 -4.93
CA THR A 213 3.97 10.40 -6.40
C THR A 213 3.90 8.95 -6.91
N VAL A 214 3.43 8.79 -8.14
CA VAL A 214 3.37 7.49 -8.81
C VAL A 214 4.78 6.92 -8.99
N GLU A 215 5.76 7.77 -9.30
CA GLU A 215 7.17 7.39 -9.48
C GLU A 215 7.76 6.82 -8.20
N GLU A 216 7.44 7.41 -7.04
CA GLU A 216 7.90 6.90 -5.74
C GLU A 216 7.31 5.54 -5.40
N LEU A 217 6.01 5.35 -5.68
CA LEU A 217 5.35 4.06 -5.49
C LEU A 217 5.93 3.00 -6.44
N ALA A 218 6.18 3.37 -7.70
CA ALA A 218 6.77 2.49 -8.71
C ALA A 218 8.21 2.10 -8.36
N ALA A 219 9.01 3.06 -7.88
CA ALA A 219 10.40 2.85 -7.47
C ALA A 219 10.53 2.03 -6.16
N SER A 220 9.44 1.85 -5.43
CA SER A 220 9.40 1.19 -4.12
C SER A 220 8.56 -0.08 -4.14
N GLN A 221 8.50 -0.81 -5.26
CA GLN A 221 7.80 -2.10 -5.29
C GLN A 221 8.68 -3.22 -4.73
N LEU A 222 8.07 -4.10 -3.94
CA LEU A 222 8.73 -5.33 -3.48
C LEU A 222 9.10 -6.21 -4.68
N PRO A 223 10.16 -7.04 -4.58
CA PRO A 223 10.43 -8.08 -5.57
C PRO A 223 9.21 -8.98 -5.78
N ARG A 224 8.97 -9.43 -7.02
CA ARG A 224 7.83 -10.31 -7.35
C ARG A 224 7.84 -11.59 -6.50
N VAL A 225 9.03 -12.13 -6.23
CA VAL A 225 9.23 -13.31 -5.39
C VAL A 225 10.19 -12.94 -4.28
N ILE A 226 9.74 -13.09 -3.03
CA ILE A 226 10.57 -12.92 -1.84
C ILE A 226 10.93 -14.30 -1.33
N HIS A 227 12.23 -14.59 -1.40
CA HIS A 227 12.83 -15.79 -0.84
C HIS A 227 13.03 -15.60 0.68
N GLY A 228 12.95 -16.70 1.44
CA GLY A 228 13.08 -16.68 2.90
C GLY A 228 11.98 -17.50 3.60
N GLY A 229 12.38 -18.21 4.65
CA GLY A 229 11.52 -19.16 5.38
C GLY A 229 11.23 -20.45 4.60
N LYS A 230 10.19 -21.20 5.01
CA LYS A 230 9.85 -22.53 4.44
C LYS A 230 9.30 -22.49 3.01
N LYS A 231 8.61 -21.42 2.61
CA LYS A 231 8.01 -21.25 1.27
C LYS A 231 8.22 -19.82 0.77
N PRO A 232 8.47 -19.60 -0.53
CA PRO A 232 8.58 -18.26 -1.10
C PRO A 232 7.25 -17.52 -1.00
N THR A 233 7.32 -16.20 -0.81
CA THR A 233 6.14 -15.33 -0.86
C THR A 233 6.13 -14.61 -2.20
N VAL A 234 5.03 -14.73 -2.95
CA VAL A 234 4.93 -14.19 -4.32
C VAL A 234 3.94 -13.03 -4.34
N LYS A 235 4.10 -12.06 -5.24
CA LYS A 235 3.11 -11.01 -5.55
C LYS A 235 1.78 -11.62 -6.03
N PRO A 236 0.62 -11.20 -5.50
CA PRO A 236 -0.68 -11.63 -6.02
C PRO A 236 -0.92 -11.22 -7.47
N ASP A 237 -1.51 -12.10 -8.27
CA ASP A 237 -1.78 -11.84 -9.69
C ASP A 237 -2.78 -10.70 -9.86
N SER A 238 -3.78 -10.64 -8.99
CA SER A 238 -4.78 -9.55 -8.90
C SER A 238 -4.18 -8.18 -8.50
N TRP A 239 -2.88 -8.13 -8.20
CA TRP A 239 -2.15 -6.89 -7.88
C TRP A 239 -1.27 -6.42 -9.03
N HIS A 240 -1.31 -7.08 -10.19
CA HIS A 240 -0.79 -6.54 -11.44
C HIS A 240 -1.78 -5.53 -12.06
N ALA A 241 -1.29 -4.70 -12.98
CA ALA A 241 -2.16 -3.79 -13.74
C ALA A 241 -3.12 -4.61 -14.61
N HIS A 242 -4.37 -4.16 -14.73
CA HIS A 242 -5.43 -4.83 -15.48
C HIS A 242 -5.52 -6.35 -15.18
N PRO A 243 -5.91 -6.76 -13.96
CA PRO A 243 -5.85 -8.14 -13.50
C PRO A 243 -6.39 -9.21 -14.45
N GLU A 244 -7.54 -8.95 -15.07
CA GLU A 244 -8.19 -9.89 -16.01
C GLU A 244 -7.34 -10.13 -17.26
N LEU A 245 -6.81 -9.06 -17.86
CA LEU A 245 -5.90 -9.14 -19.01
C LEU A 245 -4.55 -9.76 -18.62
N PHE A 246 -4.04 -9.45 -17.42
CA PHE A 246 -2.81 -10.04 -16.93
C PHE A 246 -2.96 -11.56 -16.73
N GLU A 247 -4.08 -12.00 -16.16
CA GLU A 247 -4.39 -13.42 -16.01
C GLU A 247 -4.47 -14.12 -17.37
N GLU A 248 -5.14 -13.51 -18.35
CA GLU A 248 -5.18 -14.05 -19.72
C GLU A 248 -3.78 -14.20 -20.32
N ALA A 249 -2.96 -13.14 -20.24
CA ALA A 249 -1.59 -13.16 -20.73
C ALA A 249 -0.75 -14.26 -20.04
N LEU A 250 -0.94 -14.46 -18.74
CA LEU A 250 -0.25 -15.48 -17.96
C LEU A 250 -0.70 -16.90 -18.32
N GLN A 251 -1.99 -17.12 -18.56
CA GLN A 251 -2.52 -18.39 -19.03
C GLN A 251 -1.95 -18.77 -20.40
N LEU A 252 -1.99 -17.83 -21.36
CA LEU A 252 -1.40 -18.00 -22.68
C LEU A 252 0.12 -18.28 -22.61
N ALA A 253 0.85 -17.49 -21.83
CA ALA A 253 2.28 -17.69 -21.65
C ALA A 253 2.60 -19.04 -21.02
N THR A 254 1.80 -19.49 -20.05
CA THR A 254 1.98 -20.78 -19.40
C THR A 254 1.74 -21.93 -20.38
N ALA A 255 0.71 -21.83 -21.22
CA ALA A 255 0.46 -22.83 -22.27
C ALA A 255 1.60 -22.89 -23.30
N VAL A 256 2.15 -21.73 -23.68
CA VAL A 256 3.26 -21.62 -24.64
C VAL A 256 4.60 -22.12 -24.07
N ARG A 257 4.90 -21.74 -22.82
CA ARG A 257 6.20 -21.98 -22.16
C ARG A 257 6.23 -23.27 -21.33
N GLY A 258 5.10 -23.95 -21.18
CA GLY A 258 4.96 -25.24 -20.49
C GLY A 258 4.86 -25.16 -18.96
N SER A 259 5.20 -24.02 -18.34
CA SER A 259 5.00 -23.82 -16.90
C SER A 259 4.88 -22.35 -16.53
N ARG A 260 4.26 -22.09 -15.38
CA ARG A 260 4.12 -20.74 -14.82
C ARG A 260 5.48 -20.09 -14.54
N SER A 261 6.44 -20.85 -14.03
CA SER A 261 7.80 -20.35 -13.78
C SER A 261 8.49 -19.92 -15.09
N ALA A 262 8.36 -20.73 -16.15
CA ALA A 262 8.92 -20.41 -17.46
C ALA A 262 8.20 -19.23 -18.14
N ALA A 263 6.90 -19.04 -17.87
CA ALA A 263 6.15 -17.86 -18.30
C ALA A 263 6.70 -16.58 -17.65
N PHE A 264 6.91 -16.58 -16.34
CA PHE A 264 7.50 -15.42 -15.66
C PHE A 264 8.95 -15.15 -16.06
N GLN A 265 9.76 -16.19 -16.29
CA GLN A 265 11.12 -16.01 -16.84
C GLN A 265 11.07 -15.31 -18.21
N TRP A 266 10.08 -15.63 -19.04
CA TRP A 266 9.88 -14.93 -20.31
C TRP A 266 9.38 -13.49 -20.11
N PHE A 267 8.46 -13.26 -19.16
CA PHE A 267 8.00 -11.92 -18.82
C PHE A 267 9.12 -10.99 -18.33
N ASP A 268 10.09 -11.55 -17.62
CA ASP A 268 11.23 -10.82 -17.06
C ASP A 268 12.38 -10.65 -18.07
N ALA A 269 12.33 -11.29 -19.24
CA ALA A 269 13.38 -11.27 -20.26
C ALA A 269 13.09 -10.29 -21.42
N PRO A 270 14.09 -9.55 -21.94
CA PRO A 270 13.94 -8.73 -23.14
C PRO A 270 13.48 -9.56 -24.34
N SER A 271 12.50 -9.05 -25.09
CA SER A 271 12.01 -9.68 -26.30
C SER A 271 12.34 -8.83 -27.53
N PRO A 272 13.09 -9.35 -28.52
CA PRO A 272 13.32 -8.65 -29.78
C PRO A 272 12.01 -8.26 -30.50
N TYR A 273 10.98 -9.09 -30.37
CA TYR A 273 9.65 -8.85 -30.95
C TYR A 273 8.86 -7.74 -30.27
N LEU A 274 9.28 -7.33 -29.08
CA LEU A 274 8.67 -6.25 -28.31
C LEU A 274 9.62 -5.05 -28.20
N GLY A 275 10.47 -4.84 -29.21
CA GLY A 275 11.39 -3.71 -29.28
C GLY A 275 12.47 -3.74 -28.20
N GLY A 276 12.88 -4.94 -27.76
CA GLY A 276 13.89 -5.12 -26.71
C GLY A 276 13.39 -4.85 -25.29
N GLN A 277 12.09 -4.57 -25.11
CA GLN A 277 11.49 -4.42 -23.79
C GLN A 277 11.13 -5.77 -23.18
N THR A 278 10.99 -5.81 -21.86
CA THR A 278 10.47 -6.98 -21.17
C THR A 278 8.94 -6.99 -21.26
N PRO A 279 8.29 -8.15 -21.48
CA PRO A 279 6.83 -8.20 -21.49
C PRO A 279 6.22 -7.62 -20.20
N ILE A 280 6.83 -7.86 -19.03
CA ILE A 280 6.31 -7.36 -17.75
C ILE A 280 6.28 -5.83 -17.66
N SER A 281 7.23 -5.12 -18.29
CA SER A 281 7.23 -3.65 -18.30
C SER A 281 6.10 -3.09 -19.18
N LEU A 282 5.84 -3.73 -20.32
CA LEU A 282 4.74 -3.38 -21.22
C LEU A 282 3.38 -3.65 -20.57
N MET A 283 3.28 -4.70 -19.75
CA MET A 283 2.05 -5.09 -19.09
C MET A 283 1.56 -4.12 -17.99
N THR A 284 2.27 -3.01 -17.77
CA THR A 284 1.83 -1.93 -16.88
C THR A 284 0.69 -1.09 -17.46
N THR A 285 0.47 -1.16 -18.77
CA THR A 285 -0.61 -0.47 -19.49
C THR A 285 -1.52 -1.46 -20.20
N GLU A 286 -2.79 -1.08 -20.42
CA GLU A 286 -3.73 -1.91 -21.17
C GLU A 286 -3.24 -2.20 -22.59
N ALA A 287 -2.73 -1.18 -23.29
CA ALA A 287 -2.22 -1.30 -24.64
C ALA A 287 -1.05 -2.28 -24.74
N GLY A 288 -0.09 -2.19 -23.81
CA GLY A 288 1.05 -3.11 -23.75
C GLY A 288 0.63 -4.54 -23.38
N LEU A 289 -0.35 -4.72 -22.48
CA LEU A 289 -0.94 -6.03 -22.20
C LEU A 289 -1.56 -6.66 -23.45
N ARG A 290 -2.40 -5.90 -24.17
CA ARG A 290 -3.02 -6.37 -25.42
C ARG A 290 -1.98 -6.72 -26.48
N GLN A 291 -0.89 -5.95 -26.57
CA GLN A 291 0.23 -6.25 -27.47
C GLN A 291 0.88 -7.60 -27.12
N VAL A 292 1.12 -7.85 -25.83
CA VAL A 292 1.73 -9.12 -25.38
C VAL A 292 0.80 -10.31 -25.62
N ILE A 293 -0.51 -10.16 -25.35
CA ILE A 293 -1.53 -11.18 -25.62
C ILE A 293 -1.58 -11.50 -27.12
N ALA A 294 -1.61 -10.48 -27.97
CA ALA A 294 -1.65 -10.63 -29.42
C ALA A 294 -0.42 -11.41 -29.93
N TYR A 295 0.77 -11.09 -29.42
CA TYR A 295 2.00 -11.81 -29.76
C TYR A 295 1.91 -13.31 -29.43
N MET A 296 1.43 -13.68 -28.23
CA MET A 296 1.31 -15.10 -27.85
C MET A 296 0.25 -15.84 -28.66
N ARG A 297 -0.88 -15.18 -28.97
CA ARG A 297 -1.94 -15.79 -29.78
C ARG A 297 -1.44 -16.10 -31.20
N THR A 298 -0.69 -15.17 -31.81
CA THR A 298 -0.06 -15.40 -33.12
C THR A 298 0.91 -16.58 -33.07
N TRP A 299 1.77 -16.63 -32.05
CA TRP A 299 2.72 -17.73 -31.89
C TRP A 299 2.04 -19.11 -31.76
N THR A 300 0.97 -19.19 -30.96
CA THR A 300 0.18 -20.43 -30.82
C THR A 300 -0.47 -20.82 -32.14
N ALA A 301 -1.05 -19.87 -32.87
CA ALA A 301 -1.71 -20.13 -34.15
C ALA A 301 -0.74 -20.58 -35.26
N GLU A 302 0.50 -20.07 -35.26
CA GLU A 302 1.56 -20.51 -36.17
C GLU A 302 2.04 -21.93 -35.81
N ARG A 303 2.24 -22.21 -34.52
CA ARG A 303 2.68 -23.53 -34.05
C ARG A 303 1.64 -24.61 -34.30
N SER A 304 0.34 -24.31 -34.12
CA SER A 304 -0.75 -25.22 -34.47
C SER A 304 -0.81 -25.51 -35.98
N ARG A 305 -0.53 -24.52 -36.83
CA ARG A 305 -0.45 -24.72 -38.29
C ARG A 305 0.75 -25.57 -38.71
N CYS A 306 1.90 -25.44 -38.03
CA CYS A 306 3.08 -26.27 -38.31
C CYS A 306 2.94 -27.72 -37.81
N LEU A 307 2.14 -27.98 -36.77
CA LEU A 307 1.90 -29.31 -36.21
C LEU A 307 0.74 -30.05 -36.89
N GLY A 308 -0.12 -29.35 -37.63
CA GLY A 308 -1.25 -29.91 -38.39
C GLY A 308 -0.99 -30.01 -39.90
N GLY A 309 0.22 -30.39 -40.33
CA GLY A 309 0.55 -30.60 -41.74
C GLY A 309 -0.37 -31.65 -42.40
N PRO A 310 -0.62 -31.54 -43.72
CA PRO A 310 -1.77 -32.11 -44.40
C PRO A 310 -1.74 -33.64 -44.40
N ASP A 311 -2.90 -34.25 -44.10
CA ASP A 311 -3.21 -35.66 -44.37
C ASP A 311 -3.07 -36.00 -45.86
#